data_AF-A0A1H5Q339-F1
#
_entry.id   AF-A0A1H5Q339-F1
#
_cell.length_a   1.000
_cell.length_b   1.000
_cell.length_c   1.000
_cell.angle_alpha   90.00
_cell.angle_beta   90.00
_cell.angle_gamma   90.00
#
_symmetry.space_group_name_H-M   'P 1'
#
loop_
_entity.id
_entity.type
_entity.pdbx_description
1 polymer ?
#
loop_
_entity_poly.entity_id
_entity_poly.type
_entity_poly.pdbx_seq_one_letter_code
_entity_poly.pdbx_strand_id
1 'polypeptide(L)'
;MSAPTTGEITVRRCVVHVVRRGGWSWGPDPRGLVQRVLDALPELLAAEFDEYLTGEGPDLEITEPVRLSVRLSAPGGGGLVPAGLVVEPVAGSPREPIPPPVPVTAPPSAEPSTLDQDALVADIAEPTVAALFEELAVRGELAALLGLLPEETVRTYLSALLAATPGERAGSSNADTDERIGSVVAGDFAGPVAELAAELARRRSLPWPPATRADLARLLEPPRGADATPPAAEGPVETVTGSPRPAGEVRVGSVLPFLLAGPLARTGYLDAIGPALSGVDLLAEAPLFAAALAYKVLGAPQRGWRRAPGDDVVAAAFAGLESVPDLTTFARRVAPALPVLDGVLALSLCRGHSPAGPLLVAGVDDGLLLIDGEGLFPVAWASTVEGLLPHWEACGRPPVLVRAGPLPPTCLRDLAAAGVRFITDARPVRDEPLTRLRWRTPLWTTGGVEPRLAADFPGERVDELVRTVFVEHRAVPLAADRALDRGVALAASLALGMVAGQLWGGDTPVLALTRFADLEATVRFTRDAVRVKIPLGRRHTDLWRGGALTDVPNVVWLGGRTLTFSGG
;
A
#
# COMPACT_ATOMS: atom_id res chain seq x y z
N MET A 1 41.26 -41.73 -47.63
CA MET A 1 41.11 -40.27 -47.77
C MET A 1 39.84 -39.91 -47.01
N SER A 2 39.97 -39.52 -45.75
CA SER A 2 38.85 -39.10 -44.91
C SER A 2 38.44 -37.69 -45.33
N ALA A 3 37.14 -37.49 -45.57
CA ALA A 3 36.57 -36.18 -45.86
C ALA A 3 36.87 -35.18 -44.73
N PRO A 4 37.00 -33.88 -45.01
CA PRO A 4 37.18 -32.86 -43.98
C PRO A 4 36.00 -32.95 -42.99
N THR A 5 36.32 -33.16 -41.71
CA THR A 5 35.35 -33.18 -40.63
C THR A 5 34.74 -31.78 -40.51
N THR A 6 33.41 -31.72 -40.66
CA THR A 6 32.55 -30.56 -40.42
C THR A 6 32.88 -29.92 -39.06
N GLY A 7 32.91 -28.59 -38.98
CA GLY A 7 33.30 -27.85 -37.77
C GLY A 7 32.58 -28.33 -36.50
N GLU A 8 33.33 -28.51 -35.40
CA GLU A 8 32.81 -29.00 -34.13
C GLU A 8 32.54 -27.82 -33.16
N ILE A 9 31.31 -27.69 -32.68
CA ILE A 9 30.95 -26.68 -31.65
C ILE A 9 31.06 -27.33 -30.27
N THR A 10 31.98 -26.84 -29.42
CA THR A 10 32.09 -27.29 -28.02
C THR A 10 31.48 -26.28 -27.06
N VAL A 11 30.37 -26.65 -26.40
CA VAL A 11 29.71 -25.80 -25.40
C VAL A 11 30.22 -26.13 -23.99
N ARG A 12 31.04 -25.24 -23.40
CA ARG A 12 31.63 -25.47 -22.06
C ARG A 12 30.68 -25.18 -20.90
N ARG A 13 29.84 -24.15 -21.03
CA ARG A 13 28.85 -23.75 -20.02
C ARG A 13 27.66 -23.11 -20.72
N CYS A 14 26.48 -23.70 -20.55
CA CYS A 14 25.24 -23.17 -21.11
C CYS A 14 24.23 -22.92 -19.99
N VAL A 15 23.65 -21.72 -19.96
CA VAL A 15 22.48 -21.40 -19.13
C VAL A 15 21.40 -20.90 -20.07
N VAL A 16 20.28 -21.63 -20.14
CA VAL A 16 19.19 -21.32 -21.06
C VAL A 16 18.08 -20.59 -20.31
N HIS A 17 17.77 -19.38 -20.76
CA HIS A 17 16.64 -18.58 -20.27
C HIS A 17 15.55 -18.53 -21.34
N VAL A 18 14.44 -19.23 -21.10
CA VAL A 18 13.28 -19.21 -22.00
C VAL A 18 12.37 -18.04 -21.62
N VAL A 19 12.27 -17.04 -22.49
CA VAL A 19 11.45 -15.84 -22.27
C VAL A 19 10.31 -15.80 -23.28
N ARG A 20 9.07 -15.88 -22.80
CA ARG A 20 7.88 -15.89 -23.65
C ARG A 20 7.42 -14.47 -24.00
N ARG A 21 7.36 -14.18 -25.30
CA ARG A 21 6.88 -12.89 -25.83
C ARG A 21 5.50 -13.06 -26.49
N GLY A 22 4.42 -13.18 -25.67
CA GLY A 22 3.01 -13.09 -26.12
C GLY A 22 2.07 -14.27 -25.78
N GLY A 23 0.79 -13.98 -25.49
CA GLY A 23 -0.33 -14.88 -25.04
C GLY A 23 -0.46 -15.01 -23.50
N TRP A 24 -1.34 -15.87 -22.96
CA TRP A 24 -1.68 -15.90 -21.51
C TRP A 24 -1.22 -17.14 -20.73
N SER A 25 -0.82 -18.23 -21.40
CA SER A 25 -0.33 -19.45 -20.74
C SER A 25 0.91 -20.01 -21.42
N TRP A 26 1.71 -20.75 -20.66
CA TRP A 26 2.84 -21.55 -21.17
C TRP A 26 2.38 -22.85 -21.87
N GLY A 27 1.07 -22.99 -22.12
CA GLY A 27 0.45 -24.24 -22.51
C GLY A 27 0.24 -25.18 -21.32
N PRO A 28 -0.37 -26.36 -21.55
CA PRO A 28 -0.67 -27.34 -20.51
C PRO A 28 0.58 -28.02 -19.91
N ASP A 29 1.73 -27.92 -20.58
CA ASP A 29 3.00 -28.50 -20.12
C ASP A 29 4.19 -27.52 -20.28
N PRO A 30 4.40 -26.63 -19.29
CA PRO A 30 5.52 -25.68 -19.31
C PRO A 30 6.90 -26.35 -19.23
N ARG A 31 6.99 -27.51 -18.56
CA ARG A 31 8.26 -28.23 -18.38
C ARG A 31 8.68 -28.92 -19.68
N GLY A 32 7.74 -29.56 -20.38
CA GLY A 32 7.98 -30.12 -21.70
C GLY A 32 8.37 -29.08 -22.75
N LEU A 33 7.93 -27.81 -22.61
CA LEU A 33 8.40 -26.73 -23.48
C LEU A 33 9.89 -26.44 -23.29
N VAL A 34 10.35 -26.32 -22.03
CA VAL A 34 11.78 -26.09 -21.73
C VAL A 34 12.61 -27.25 -22.27
N GLN A 35 12.16 -28.50 -22.07
CA GLN A 35 12.86 -29.67 -22.59
C GLN A 35 12.98 -29.64 -24.12
N ARG A 36 11.89 -29.34 -24.85
CA ARG A 36 11.95 -29.20 -26.31
C ARG A 36 12.92 -28.12 -26.79
N VAL A 37 13.06 -27.02 -26.04
CA VAL A 37 14.03 -25.96 -26.36
C VAL A 37 15.46 -26.47 -26.15
N LEU A 38 15.70 -27.21 -25.07
CA LEU A 38 17.01 -27.82 -24.81
C LEU A 38 17.36 -28.88 -25.86
N ASP A 39 16.39 -29.71 -26.27
CA ASP A 39 16.59 -30.75 -27.28
C ASP A 39 16.88 -30.15 -28.67
N ALA A 40 16.27 -29.00 -29.01
CA ALA A 40 16.49 -28.30 -30.27
C ALA A 40 17.70 -27.35 -30.27
N LEU A 41 18.29 -27.06 -29.12
CA LEU A 41 19.37 -26.08 -28.98
C LEU A 41 20.60 -26.41 -29.85
N PRO A 42 21.09 -27.67 -29.95
CA PRO A 42 22.25 -28.00 -30.78
C PRO A 42 22.02 -27.67 -32.26
N GLU A 43 20.85 -28.01 -32.80
CA GLU A 43 20.49 -27.73 -34.19
C GLU A 43 20.35 -26.23 -34.44
N LEU A 44 19.78 -25.48 -33.49
CA LEU A 44 19.66 -24.02 -33.59
C LEU A 44 21.02 -23.32 -33.56
N LEU A 45 21.95 -23.78 -32.72
CA LEU A 45 23.31 -23.26 -32.67
C LEU A 45 24.08 -23.62 -33.95
N ALA A 46 23.96 -24.86 -34.43
CA ALA A 46 24.60 -25.29 -35.67
C ALA A 46 24.11 -24.47 -36.87
N ALA A 47 22.79 -24.28 -37.00
CA ALA A 47 22.22 -23.49 -38.09
C ALA A 47 22.64 -22.02 -38.05
N GLU A 48 22.74 -21.42 -36.87
CA GLU A 48 23.14 -20.01 -36.72
C GLU A 48 24.64 -19.80 -36.99
N PHE A 49 25.48 -20.72 -36.54
CA PHE A 49 26.93 -20.58 -36.64
C PHE A 49 27.53 -21.26 -37.87
N ASP A 50 26.72 -21.88 -38.75
CA ASP A 50 27.18 -22.61 -39.94
C ASP A 50 28.08 -21.73 -40.84
N GLU A 51 27.71 -20.45 -41.04
CA GLU A 51 28.50 -19.50 -41.84
C GLU A 51 29.89 -19.20 -41.23
N TYR A 52 30.04 -19.38 -39.91
CA TYR A 52 31.29 -19.15 -39.18
C TYR A 52 32.14 -20.42 -39.04
N LEU A 53 31.60 -21.59 -39.41
CA LEU A 53 32.23 -22.91 -39.30
C LEU A 53 32.77 -23.42 -40.65
N THR A 54 33.11 -22.50 -41.57
CA THR A 54 33.61 -22.80 -42.94
C THR A 54 35.00 -23.44 -42.99
N GLY A 55 35.63 -23.73 -41.85
CA GLY A 55 36.85 -24.55 -41.74
C GLY A 55 38.17 -23.84 -42.08
N GLU A 56 38.14 -22.60 -42.56
CA GLU A 56 39.35 -21.81 -42.91
C GLU A 56 39.63 -20.62 -41.97
N GLY A 57 38.88 -20.49 -40.86
CA GLY A 57 39.05 -19.43 -39.86
C GLY A 57 39.66 -19.90 -38.53
N PRO A 58 40.18 -18.97 -37.70
CA PRO A 58 40.61 -19.30 -36.34
C PRO A 58 39.42 -19.75 -35.48
N ASP A 59 39.68 -20.56 -34.44
CA ASP A 59 38.69 -20.98 -33.46
C ASP A 59 37.94 -19.76 -32.89
N LEU A 60 36.60 -19.76 -33.01
CA LEU A 60 35.74 -18.69 -32.51
C LEU A 60 35.28 -19.00 -31.08
N GLU A 61 35.77 -18.24 -30.11
CA GLU A 61 35.28 -18.31 -28.72
C GLU A 61 34.23 -17.21 -28.47
N ILE A 62 32.97 -17.60 -28.26
CA ILE A 62 31.89 -16.68 -27.90
C ILE A 62 31.76 -16.65 -26.38
N THR A 63 32.23 -15.57 -25.77
CA THR A 63 32.13 -15.35 -24.32
C THR A 63 30.88 -14.55 -23.92
N GLU A 64 30.18 -13.97 -24.89
CA GLU A 64 28.99 -13.14 -24.67
C GLU A 64 27.69 -13.97 -24.72
N PRO A 65 26.63 -13.55 -24.00
CA PRO A 65 25.35 -14.26 -24.03
C PRO A 65 24.69 -14.23 -25.41
N VAL A 66 24.49 -15.41 -26.01
CA VAL A 66 23.77 -15.54 -27.29
C VAL A 66 22.26 -15.53 -27.06
N ARG A 67 21.52 -14.67 -27.77
CA ARG A 67 20.06 -14.61 -27.71
C ARG A 67 19.44 -15.22 -28.98
N LEU A 68 18.71 -16.32 -28.83
CA LEU A 68 18.00 -16.97 -29.93
C LEU A 68 16.49 -16.72 -29.82
N SER A 69 15.86 -16.30 -30.91
CA SER A 69 14.40 -16.10 -30.99
C SER A 69 13.74 -17.21 -31.81
N VAL A 70 12.87 -17.99 -31.17
CA VAL A 70 12.16 -19.11 -31.82
C VAL A 70 10.66 -18.84 -31.80
N ARG A 71 9.98 -18.99 -32.95
CA ARG A 71 8.51 -18.94 -33.02
C ARG A 71 7.95 -20.35 -32.88
N LEU A 72 6.97 -20.51 -31.99
CA LEU A 72 6.24 -21.76 -31.85
C LEU A 72 5.12 -21.81 -32.89
N SER A 73 5.11 -22.82 -33.73
CA SER A 73 3.99 -23.11 -34.62
C SER A 73 2.76 -23.53 -33.82
N ALA A 74 1.56 -23.20 -34.32
CA ALA A 74 0.28 -23.51 -33.69
C ALA A 74 0.08 -25.03 -33.46
N PRO A 75 -0.78 -25.44 -32.51
CA PRO A 75 -0.94 -26.86 -32.15
C PRO A 75 -1.44 -27.66 -33.36
N GLY A 76 -0.60 -28.54 -33.88
CA GLY A 76 -0.90 -29.41 -35.03
C GLY A 76 0.31 -29.76 -35.90
N GLY A 77 1.38 -28.96 -35.87
CA GLY A 77 2.66 -29.27 -36.51
C GLY A 77 3.76 -29.47 -35.48
N GLY A 78 4.20 -30.71 -35.26
CA GLY A 78 5.18 -31.10 -34.24
C GLY A 78 6.62 -30.67 -34.50
N GLY A 79 6.86 -29.44 -34.96
CA GLY A 79 8.20 -28.91 -35.22
C GLY A 79 8.34 -27.45 -34.80
N LEU A 80 9.44 -27.14 -34.11
CA LEU A 80 9.92 -25.76 -33.92
C LEU A 80 10.41 -25.26 -35.27
N VAL A 81 9.86 -24.16 -35.78
CA VAL A 81 10.35 -23.53 -37.02
C VAL A 81 11.06 -22.23 -36.63
N PRO A 82 12.36 -22.06 -36.96
CA PRO A 82 13.07 -20.84 -36.64
C PRO A 82 12.47 -19.68 -37.44
N ALA A 83 12.25 -18.55 -36.77
CA ALA A 83 11.78 -17.33 -37.40
C ALA A 83 12.74 -16.21 -37.07
N GLY A 84 13.80 -16.10 -37.88
CA GLY A 84 14.70 -14.95 -38.01
C GLY A 84 15.45 -14.54 -36.74
N LEU A 85 16.78 -14.66 -36.75
CA LEU A 85 17.63 -14.12 -35.70
C LEU A 85 18.02 -12.66 -35.95
N VAL A 86 18.13 -11.90 -34.86
CA VAL A 86 18.78 -10.59 -34.81
C VAL A 86 19.80 -10.66 -33.68
N VAL A 87 21.08 -10.56 -34.03
CA VAL A 87 22.16 -10.40 -33.05
C VAL A 87 22.26 -8.92 -32.70
N GLU A 88 21.89 -8.56 -31.46
CA GLU A 88 22.18 -7.23 -30.92
C GLU A 88 23.50 -7.30 -30.14
N PRO A 89 24.63 -6.81 -30.68
CA PRO A 89 25.83 -6.61 -29.89
C PRO A 89 25.56 -5.53 -28.83
N VAL A 90 25.93 -5.79 -27.58
CA VAL A 90 25.93 -4.77 -26.52
C VAL A 90 27.11 -3.84 -26.79
N ALA A 91 26.83 -2.68 -27.39
CA ALA A 91 27.84 -1.76 -27.90
C ALA A 91 28.83 -1.26 -26.82
N GLY A 92 30.12 -1.55 -27.03
CA GLY A 92 31.24 -0.66 -26.68
C GLY A 92 31.73 0.05 -27.94
N SER A 93 31.77 1.39 -27.94
CA SER A 93 32.01 2.24 -29.13
C SER A 93 33.35 2.01 -29.85
N PRO A 94 33.44 2.39 -31.14
CA PRO A 94 34.01 3.72 -31.46
C PRO A 94 33.19 4.56 -32.46
N ARG A 95 33.43 5.87 -32.42
CA ARG A 95 32.80 6.96 -33.19
C ARG A 95 33.11 6.92 -34.70
N GLU A 96 32.12 7.27 -35.52
CA GLU A 96 32.29 7.73 -36.91
C GLU A 96 31.30 8.90 -37.19
N PRO A 97 31.63 9.90 -38.04
CA PRO A 97 31.06 11.25 -37.95
C PRO A 97 29.74 11.44 -38.71
N ILE A 98 28.90 12.31 -38.14
CA ILE A 98 27.57 12.68 -38.63
C ILE A 98 27.70 13.70 -39.78
N PRO A 99 27.02 13.53 -40.94
CA PRO A 99 26.96 14.54 -41.99
C PRO A 99 25.99 15.69 -41.61
N PRO A 100 26.18 16.92 -42.14
CA PRO A 100 25.36 18.07 -41.77
C PRO A 100 23.91 17.95 -42.28
N PRO A 101 22.92 18.46 -41.53
CA PRO A 101 21.51 18.33 -41.89
C PRO A 101 21.09 19.33 -42.98
N VAL A 102 20.27 18.84 -43.90
CA VAL A 102 19.50 19.62 -44.87
C VAL A 102 18.35 20.34 -44.15
N PRO A 103 18.09 21.63 -44.41
CA PRO A 103 17.03 22.37 -43.73
C PRO A 103 15.65 21.98 -44.29
N VAL A 104 14.76 21.51 -43.41
CA VAL A 104 13.32 21.39 -43.70
C VAL A 104 12.60 22.50 -42.95
N THR A 105 11.90 23.33 -43.72
CA THR A 105 11.12 24.50 -43.29
C THR A 105 9.92 24.06 -42.45
N ALA A 106 9.84 24.53 -41.20
CA ALA A 106 8.68 24.36 -40.33
C ALA A 106 7.60 25.44 -40.64
N PRO A 107 6.30 25.13 -40.52
CA PRO A 107 5.24 26.13 -40.57
C PRO A 107 5.22 26.98 -39.27
N PRO A 108 4.69 28.22 -39.33
CA PRO A 108 4.87 29.20 -38.26
C PRO A 108 4.14 28.81 -36.96
N SER A 109 4.88 28.96 -35.86
CA SER A 109 4.41 28.84 -34.49
C SER A 109 3.42 29.96 -34.18
N ALA A 110 2.25 29.60 -33.66
CA ALA A 110 1.35 30.52 -32.98
C ALA A 110 1.91 30.80 -31.57
N GLU A 111 2.23 32.06 -31.30
CA GLU A 111 2.61 32.54 -29.99
C GLU A 111 1.44 32.39 -29.00
N PRO A 112 1.64 31.85 -27.78
CA PRO A 112 0.63 31.96 -26.74
C PRO A 112 0.68 33.38 -26.18
N SER A 113 -0.45 34.09 -26.32
CA SER A 113 -0.71 35.38 -25.69
C SER A 113 -0.45 35.31 -24.18
N THR A 114 0.46 36.16 -23.72
CA THR A 114 0.62 36.57 -22.33
C THR A 114 -0.51 37.52 -21.95
N LEU A 115 -1.62 37.00 -21.42
CA LEU A 115 -2.60 37.75 -20.63
C LEU A 115 -3.39 36.75 -19.76
N ASP A 116 -3.71 37.17 -18.53
CA ASP A 116 -4.36 36.46 -17.42
C ASP A 116 -3.45 35.61 -16.50
N GLN A 117 -2.64 36.30 -15.67
CA GLN A 117 -1.92 35.73 -14.51
C GLN A 117 -2.62 35.97 -13.15
N ASP A 118 -3.82 36.55 -13.12
CA ASP A 118 -4.57 36.82 -11.87
C ASP A 118 -5.88 36.02 -11.79
N ALA A 119 -5.81 34.71 -12.01
CA ALA A 119 -6.92 33.79 -11.73
C ALA A 119 -6.73 33.16 -10.34
N LEU A 120 -7.43 33.74 -9.36
CA LEU A 120 -8.05 33.11 -8.18
C LEU A 120 -7.36 31.82 -7.67
N VAL A 121 -6.42 31.96 -6.73
CA VAL A 121 -6.19 30.90 -5.74
C VAL A 121 -7.47 30.81 -4.93
N ALA A 122 -8.32 29.83 -5.23
CA ALA A 122 -9.41 29.47 -4.35
C ALA A 122 -8.79 29.20 -2.97
N ASP A 123 -9.32 29.87 -1.95
CA ASP A 123 -8.93 29.67 -0.55
C ASP A 123 -9.34 28.24 -0.18
N ILE A 124 -8.43 27.27 -0.38
CA ILE A 124 -8.69 25.88 -0.02
C ILE A 124 -8.70 25.85 1.50
N ALA A 125 -9.91 25.77 2.07
CA ALA A 125 -10.09 25.64 3.51
C ALA A 125 -9.18 24.52 4.03
N GLU A 126 -8.42 24.80 5.09
CA GLU A 126 -7.52 23.80 5.66
C GLU A 126 -8.32 22.56 6.07
N PRO A 127 -7.83 21.35 5.76
CA PRO A 127 -8.53 20.13 6.12
C PRO A 127 -8.59 19.99 7.64
N THR A 128 -9.80 19.92 8.20
CA THR A 128 -10.01 19.76 9.65
C THR A 128 -10.66 18.43 9.98
N VAL A 129 -10.35 17.88 11.16
CA VAL A 129 -11.03 16.67 11.64
C VAL A 129 -12.53 16.85 11.85
N ALA A 130 -12.99 18.06 12.18
CA ALA A 130 -14.41 18.37 12.27
C ALA A 130 -15.11 18.11 10.94
N ALA A 131 -14.56 18.63 9.83
CA ALA A 131 -15.11 18.42 8.49
C ALA A 131 -15.16 16.93 8.10
N LEU A 132 -14.11 16.16 8.39
CA LEU A 132 -14.10 14.71 8.14
C LEU A 132 -15.22 14.00 8.89
N PHE A 133 -15.38 14.27 10.18
CA PHE A 133 -16.40 13.61 10.98
C PHE A 133 -17.82 14.08 10.62
N GLU A 134 -18.01 15.35 10.24
CA GLU A 134 -19.28 15.83 9.69
C GLU A 134 -19.64 15.11 8.39
N GLU A 135 -18.69 14.96 7.47
CA GLU A 135 -18.88 14.23 6.21
C GLU A 135 -19.25 12.76 6.48
N LEU A 136 -18.56 12.10 7.41
CA LEU A 136 -18.88 10.73 7.82
C LEU A 136 -20.24 10.63 8.52
N ALA A 137 -20.62 11.61 9.34
CA ALA A 137 -21.94 11.65 9.98
C ALA A 137 -23.05 11.80 8.94
N VAL A 138 -22.86 12.67 7.94
CA VAL A 138 -23.80 12.85 6.81
C VAL A 138 -23.96 11.56 6.01
N ARG A 139 -22.89 10.76 5.87
CA ARG A 139 -22.94 9.44 5.24
C ARG A 139 -23.52 8.33 6.14
N GLY A 140 -23.78 8.61 7.42
CA GLY A 140 -24.19 7.60 8.40
C GLY A 140 -23.08 6.61 8.78
N GLU A 141 -21.83 7.03 8.61
CA GLU A 141 -20.63 6.19 8.73
C GLU A 141 -19.81 6.52 10.00
N LEU A 142 -20.04 7.67 10.63
CA LEU A 142 -19.27 8.11 11.80
C LEU A 142 -19.38 7.11 12.96
N ALA A 143 -20.59 6.69 13.34
CA ALA A 143 -20.78 5.70 14.40
C ALA A 143 -20.05 4.36 14.12
N ALA A 144 -20.02 3.93 12.85
CA ALA A 144 -19.31 2.71 12.45
C ALA A 144 -17.80 2.90 12.56
N LEU A 145 -17.25 4.02 12.09
CA LEU A 145 -15.84 4.36 12.27
C LEU A 145 -15.48 4.40 13.75
N LEU A 146 -16.25 5.14 14.55
CA LEU A 146 -16.01 5.29 15.99
C LEU A 146 -15.97 3.94 16.70
N GLY A 147 -16.83 2.98 16.33
CA GLY A 147 -16.80 1.61 16.84
C GLY A 147 -15.51 0.84 16.56
N LEU A 148 -14.74 1.22 15.53
CA LEU A 148 -13.45 0.61 15.17
C LEU A 148 -12.25 1.24 15.89
N LEU A 149 -12.41 2.45 16.46
CA LEU A 149 -11.29 3.18 17.05
C LEU A 149 -10.98 2.72 18.48
N PRO A 150 -9.72 2.75 18.94
CA PRO A 150 -9.38 2.64 20.36
C PRO A 150 -10.02 3.77 21.19
N GLU A 151 -10.30 3.52 22.48
CA GLU A 151 -10.96 4.52 23.34
C GLU A 151 -10.09 5.76 23.49
N GLU A 152 -8.77 5.58 23.60
CA GLU A 152 -7.76 6.63 23.67
C GLU A 152 -7.82 7.55 22.44
N THR A 153 -8.04 6.99 21.26
CA THR A 153 -8.18 7.76 20.02
C THR A 153 -9.45 8.60 20.07
N VAL A 154 -10.59 8.02 20.45
CA VAL A 154 -11.85 8.77 20.56
C VAL A 154 -11.73 9.91 21.57
N ARG A 155 -11.08 9.69 22.73
CA ARG A 155 -10.81 10.76 23.71
C ARG A 155 -9.91 11.87 23.15
N THR A 156 -8.86 11.50 22.42
CA THR A 156 -7.91 12.45 21.81
C THR A 156 -8.64 13.38 20.85
N TYR A 157 -9.42 12.84 19.92
CA TYR A 157 -10.13 13.64 18.93
C TYR A 157 -11.32 14.41 19.50
N LEU A 158 -12.01 13.87 20.51
CA LEU A 158 -13.03 14.65 21.23
C LEU A 158 -12.41 15.87 21.91
N SER A 159 -11.23 15.72 22.50
CA SER A 159 -10.49 16.83 23.12
C SER A 159 -10.09 17.89 22.08
N ALA A 160 -9.59 17.45 20.92
CA ALA A 160 -9.22 18.34 19.82
C ALA A 160 -10.43 19.14 19.30
N LEU A 161 -11.57 18.50 19.09
CA LEU A 161 -12.81 19.18 18.66
C LEU A 161 -13.29 20.22 19.67
N LEU A 162 -13.24 19.90 20.97
CA LEU A 162 -13.64 20.81 22.05
C LEU A 162 -12.71 22.01 22.21
N ALA A 163 -11.42 21.85 21.86
CA ALA A 163 -10.44 22.93 21.82
C ALA A 163 -10.63 23.84 20.58
N ALA A 164 -11.00 23.24 19.45
CA ALA A 164 -11.26 23.95 18.19
C ALA A 164 -12.59 24.72 18.20
N THR A 165 -13.55 24.35 19.06
CA THR A 165 -14.81 25.11 19.17
C THR A 165 -14.49 26.46 19.81
N PRO A 166 -14.56 27.59 19.08
CA PRO A 166 -14.29 28.88 19.66
C PRO A 166 -15.31 29.09 20.77
N GLY A 167 -14.85 29.08 22.03
CA GLY A 167 -15.68 29.48 23.14
C GLY A 167 -16.27 30.83 22.78
N GLU A 168 -17.60 30.94 22.81
CA GLU A 168 -18.31 32.22 22.75
C GLU A 168 -17.45 33.23 23.49
N ARG A 169 -16.90 34.19 22.74
CA ARG A 169 -16.08 35.25 23.31
C ARG A 169 -16.90 35.86 24.43
N ALA A 170 -16.48 35.61 25.68
CA ALA A 170 -16.93 36.32 26.85
C ALA A 170 -16.67 37.81 26.60
N GLY A 171 -17.69 38.52 26.10
CA GLY A 171 -17.47 39.85 25.51
C GLY A 171 -18.64 40.42 24.73
N SER A 172 -19.89 40.20 25.16
CA SER A 172 -20.96 41.17 24.91
C SER A 172 -21.79 41.31 26.17
N SER A 173 -21.19 42.03 27.12
CA SER A 173 -21.90 42.72 28.20
C SER A 173 -22.89 43.71 27.57
N ASN A 174 -24.10 43.24 27.26
CA ASN A 174 -25.29 44.07 27.38
C ASN A 174 -26.09 43.49 28.53
N ALA A 175 -25.89 44.12 29.69
CA ALA A 175 -26.83 44.04 30.78
C ALA A 175 -28.18 44.57 30.28
N ASP A 176 -29.16 43.68 30.14
CA ASP A 176 -30.47 43.92 30.71
C ASP A 176 -31.26 42.60 30.82
N THR A 177 -31.32 42.12 32.05
CA THR A 177 -32.42 41.46 32.75
C THR A 177 -33.67 41.15 31.90
N ASP A 178 -34.00 39.87 31.70
CA ASP A 178 -35.29 39.36 32.17
C ASP A 178 -35.32 37.83 32.33
N GLU A 179 -36.03 37.39 33.37
CA GLU A 179 -36.12 36.02 33.89
C GLU A 179 -36.82 35.06 32.92
N ARG A 180 -36.06 34.15 32.29
CA ARG A 180 -36.54 32.82 31.88
C ARG A 180 -35.53 31.74 32.23
N ILE A 181 -35.43 31.49 33.53
CA ILE A 181 -34.70 30.35 34.09
C ILE A 181 -35.53 29.09 33.82
N GLY A 182 -34.99 28.18 33.01
CA GLY A 182 -35.45 26.79 32.99
C GLY A 182 -35.70 26.14 31.63
N SER A 183 -34.90 26.39 30.59
CA SER A 183 -34.81 25.49 29.42
C SER A 183 -33.66 25.85 28.47
N VAL A 184 -32.46 26.05 29.00
CA VAL A 184 -31.22 26.07 28.20
C VAL A 184 -30.33 24.99 28.80
N VAL A 185 -29.45 24.39 28.01
CA VAL A 185 -28.49 23.31 28.38
C VAL A 185 -29.00 21.86 28.24
N ALA A 186 -29.79 21.56 27.20
CA ALA A 186 -29.93 20.18 26.69
C ALA A 186 -29.56 20.04 25.20
N GLY A 187 -28.99 21.07 24.58
CA GLY A 187 -28.77 21.12 23.12
C GLY A 187 -27.44 21.71 22.65
N ASP A 188 -26.48 21.94 23.54
CA ASP A 188 -25.28 22.73 23.18
C ASP A 188 -24.22 21.95 22.38
N PHE A 189 -24.34 20.62 22.28
CA PHE A 189 -23.46 19.79 21.47
C PHE A 189 -24.28 19.13 20.35
N ALA A 190 -24.18 19.66 19.15
CA ALA A 190 -24.67 19.02 17.92
C ALA A 190 -23.48 18.48 17.11
N GLY A 191 -23.76 17.52 16.22
CA GLY A 191 -22.76 17.01 15.27
C GLY A 191 -21.71 16.09 15.90
N PRO A 192 -20.47 16.06 15.37
CA PRO A 192 -19.45 15.08 15.73
C PRO A 192 -19.13 14.99 17.23
N VAL A 193 -19.13 16.12 17.94
CA VAL A 193 -18.84 16.15 19.39
C VAL A 193 -19.82 15.26 20.16
N ALA A 194 -21.11 15.30 19.82
CA ALA A 194 -22.14 14.50 20.47
C ALA A 194 -21.97 13.01 20.17
N GLU A 195 -21.60 12.64 18.94
CA GLU A 195 -21.39 11.24 18.55
C GLU A 195 -20.16 10.63 19.22
N LEU A 196 -19.03 11.35 19.26
CA LEU A 196 -17.83 10.89 19.97
C LEU A 196 -18.09 10.74 21.47
N ALA A 197 -18.82 11.68 22.06
CA ALA A 197 -19.21 11.62 23.46
C ALA A 197 -20.15 10.44 23.76
N ALA A 198 -21.10 10.17 22.86
CA ALA A 198 -22.01 9.03 22.96
C ALA A 198 -21.26 7.69 22.82
N GLU A 199 -20.28 7.60 21.91
CA GLU A 199 -19.41 6.42 21.79
C GLU A 199 -18.65 6.15 23.10
N LEU A 200 -17.98 7.16 23.65
CA LEU A 200 -17.25 7.01 24.92
C LEU A 200 -18.17 6.64 26.07
N ALA A 201 -19.37 7.23 26.15
CA ALA A 201 -20.37 6.88 27.15
C ALA A 201 -20.82 5.42 27.02
N ARG A 202 -21.07 4.94 25.80
CA ARG A 202 -21.41 3.54 25.50
C ARG A 202 -20.31 2.58 25.98
N ARG A 203 -19.05 2.86 25.68
CA ARG A 203 -17.90 2.01 26.10
C ARG A 203 -17.77 1.90 27.61
N ARG A 204 -18.00 3.02 28.29
CA ARG A 204 -18.01 3.07 29.76
C ARG A 204 -19.30 2.58 30.39
N SER A 205 -20.24 2.04 29.60
CA SER A 205 -21.54 1.55 30.05
C SER A 205 -22.34 2.59 30.84
N LEU A 206 -22.22 3.87 30.46
CA LEU A 206 -22.98 4.95 31.10
C LEU A 206 -24.43 4.98 30.58
N PRO A 207 -25.42 5.28 31.45
CA PRO A 207 -26.84 5.18 31.11
C PRO A 207 -27.33 6.26 30.14
N TRP A 208 -26.60 7.38 30.03
CA TRP A 208 -26.93 8.49 29.13
C TRP A 208 -25.65 9.12 28.55
N PRO A 209 -25.71 9.70 27.34
CA PRO A 209 -24.62 10.53 26.84
C PRO A 209 -24.45 11.78 27.72
N PRO A 210 -23.23 12.31 27.87
CA PRO A 210 -22.98 13.53 28.63
C PRO A 210 -23.71 14.72 27.98
N ALA A 211 -24.43 15.50 28.80
CA ALA A 211 -25.23 16.64 28.31
C ALA A 211 -24.51 17.99 28.51
N THR A 212 -23.49 18.04 29.38
CA THR A 212 -22.79 19.28 29.73
C THR A 212 -21.29 19.21 29.46
N ARG A 213 -20.64 20.38 29.28
CA ARG A 213 -19.17 20.47 29.15
C ARG A 213 -18.45 19.89 30.37
N ALA A 214 -19.05 20.00 31.56
CA ALA A 214 -18.51 19.42 32.78
C ALA A 214 -18.57 17.88 32.76
N ASP A 215 -19.63 17.30 32.20
CA ASP A 215 -19.73 15.85 32.01
C ASP A 215 -18.73 15.34 30.98
N LEU A 216 -18.51 16.09 29.89
CA LEU A 216 -17.47 15.80 28.90
C LEU A 216 -16.07 15.85 29.52
N ALA A 217 -15.77 16.86 30.34
CA ALA A 217 -14.50 16.93 31.05
C ALA A 217 -14.27 15.70 31.95
N ARG A 218 -15.30 15.25 32.68
CA ARG A 218 -15.24 14.01 33.49
C ARG A 218 -15.09 12.76 32.63
N LEU A 219 -15.67 12.73 31.44
CA LEU A 219 -15.53 11.61 30.51
C LEU A 219 -14.12 11.51 29.94
N LEU A 220 -13.48 12.66 29.71
CA LEU A 220 -12.09 12.76 29.24
C LEU A 220 -11.07 12.48 30.35
N GLU A 221 -11.46 12.53 31.63
CA GLU A 221 -10.58 12.10 32.72
C GLU A 221 -10.15 10.63 32.49
N PRO A 222 -8.84 10.33 32.60
CA PRO A 222 -8.34 8.97 32.51
C PRO A 222 -8.97 8.12 33.63
N PRO A 223 -9.24 6.82 33.38
CA PRO A 223 -9.81 5.94 34.39
C PRO A 223 -8.89 5.90 35.62
N ARG A 224 -9.47 6.17 36.80
CA ARG A 224 -8.74 6.11 38.08
C ARG A 224 -8.24 4.68 38.29
N GLY A 225 -6.93 4.47 38.23
CA GLY A 225 -6.30 3.16 38.36
C GLY A 225 -5.41 2.75 37.18
N ALA A 226 -5.38 3.53 36.09
CA ALA A 226 -4.28 3.42 35.13
C ALA A 226 -3.01 3.99 35.79
N ASP A 227 -2.09 3.10 36.23
CA ASP A 227 -0.73 3.46 36.61
C ASP A 227 -0.02 4.02 35.36
N ALA A 228 -0.29 5.28 35.05
CA ALA A 228 0.47 6.04 34.07
C ALA A 228 1.84 6.30 34.70
N THR A 229 2.84 5.53 34.27
CA THR A 229 4.23 5.95 34.44
C THR A 229 4.33 7.36 33.85
N PRO A 230 4.75 8.38 34.62
CA PRO A 230 4.79 9.74 34.12
C PRO A 230 5.69 9.78 32.88
N PRO A 231 5.27 10.40 31.77
CA PRO A 231 6.15 10.58 30.63
C PRO A 231 7.37 11.35 31.12
N ALA A 232 8.56 10.78 30.92
CA ALA A 232 9.81 11.45 31.23
C ALA A 232 9.78 12.82 30.55
N ALA A 233 10.05 13.88 31.31
CA ALA A 233 10.01 15.26 30.84
C ALA A 233 10.77 15.39 29.52
N GLU A 234 10.02 15.53 28.43
CA GLU A 234 10.58 15.73 27.10
C GLU A 234 11.16 17.15 27.06
N GLY A 235 12.45 17.25 26.74
CA GLY A 235 13.05 18.53 26.36
C GLY A 235 12.37 19.10 25.11
N PRO A 236 12.59 20.38 24.75
CA PRO A 236 12.02 20.96 23.54
C PRO A 236 12.38 20.09 22.33
N VAL A 237 11.39 19.37 21.80
CA VAL A 237 11.54 18.53 20.62
C VAL A 237 11.54 19.48 19.43
N GLU A 238 12.70 19.63 18.78
CA GLU A 238 12.77 20.38 17.53
C GLU A 238 11.82 19.76 16.51
N THR A 239 10.93 20.59 15.97
CA THR A 239 10.04 20.21 14.88
C THR A 239 10.87 20.02 13.62
N VAL A 240 11.16 18.77 13.27
CA VAL A 240 11.93 18.46 12.06
C VAL A 240 10.99 18.48 10.86
N THR A 241 10.89 19.62 10.19
CA THR A 241 10.19 19.74 8.90
C THR A 241 11.18 19.61 7.76
N GLY A 242 10.92 18.72 6.80
CA GLY A 242 11.74 18.62 5.59
C GLY A 242 11.59 19.85 4.70
N SER A 243 12.65 20.23 3.98
CA SER A 243 12.59 21.34 3.02
C SER A 243 11.68 20.97 1.84
N PRO A 244 10.62 21.75 1.56
CA PRO A 244 9.72 21.49 0.45
C PRO A 244 10.44 21.73 -0.88
N ARG A 245 10.14 20.91 -1.88
CA ARG A 245 10.71 21.04 -3.22
C ARG A 245 9.91 22.08 -4.03
N PRO A 246 10.50 23.22 -4.43
CA PRO A 246 9.75 24.31 -5.06
C PRO A 246 9.41 24.03 -6.54
N ALA A 247 10.36 23.50 -7.31
CA ALA A 247 10.20 23.16 -8.72
C ALA A 247 11.33 22.25 -9.19
N GLY A 248 11.16 21.61 -10.35
CA GLY A 248 12.23 20.89 -11.03
C GLY A 248 11.84 19.49 -11.49
N GLU A 249 12.78 18.81 -12.11
CA GLU A 249 12.62 17.46 -12.65
C GLU A 249 13.55 16.50 -11.90
N VAL A 250 13.02 15.35 -11.50
CA VAL A 250 13.74 14.30 -10.77
C VAL A 250 13.45 12.98 -11.44
N ARG A 251 14.50 12.22 -11.76
CA ARG A 251 14.34 10.82 -12.18
C ARG A 251 14.27 9.92 -10.96
N VAL A 252 13.31 9.02 -10.94
CA VAL A 252 13.11 8.06 -9.85
C VAL A 252 13.24 6.64 -10.40
N GLY A 253 13.91 5.77 -9.63
CA GLY A 253 14.13 4.37 -10.00
C GLY A 253 12.87 3.49 -9.88
N SER A 254 11.81 4.00 -9.24
CA SER A 254 10.55 3.29 -9.07
C SER A 254 9.38 4.27 -9.00
N VAL A 255 8.31 3.98 -9.73
CA VAL A 255 7.05 4.73 -9.74
C VAL A 255 6.04 4.20 -8.71
N LEU A 256 6.34 3.06 -8.06
CA LEU A 256 5.42 2.36 -7.18
C LEU A 256 4.72 3.24 -6.14
N PRO A 257 5.42 4.12 -5.38
CA PRO A 257 4.75 5.00 -4.42
C PRO A 257 3.64 5.86 -5.05
N PHE A 258 3.88 6.38 -6.26
CA PHE A 258 2.91 7.21 -6.97
C PHE A 258 1.68 6.42 -7.41
N LEU A 259 1.85 5.14 -7.77
CA LEU A 259 0.74 4.27 -8.15
C LEU A 259 -0.23 3.97 -7.00
N LEU A 260 0.16 4.23 -5.74
CA LEU A 260 -0.72 4.07 -4.58
C LEU A 260 -1.77 5.17 -4.49
N ALA A 261 -1.48 6.37 -5.01
CA ALA A 261 -2.33 7.55 -4.81
C ALA A 261 -3.75 7.37 -5.37
N GLY A 262 -3.88 6.79 -6.57
CA GLY A 262 -5.18 6.55 -7.20
C GLY A 262 -6.09 5.61 -6.38
N PRO A 263 -5.63 4.39 -6.05
CA PRO A 263 -6.35 3.49 -5.14
C PRO A 263 -6.71 4.13 -3.80
N LEU A 264 -5.77 4.83 -3.14
CA LEU A 264 -6.00 5.45 -1.84
C LEU A 264 -6.98 6.64 -1.90
N ALA A 265 -7.02 7.38 -3.00
CA ALA A 265 -8.03 8.41 -3.21
C ALA A 265 -9.43 7.81 -3.38
N ARG A 266 -9.55 6.70 -4.12
CA ARG A 266 -10.85 6.02 -4.34
C ARG A 266 -11.46 5.44 -3.06
N THR A 267 -10.65 5.14 -2.05
CA THR A 267 -11.12 4.64 -0.75
C THR A 267 -11.38 5.77 0.25
N GLY A 268 -11.19 7.04 -0.14
CA GLY A 268 -11.27 8.19 0.77
C GLY A 268 -10.11 8.27 1.78
N TYR A 269 -9.12 7.37 1.68
CA TYR A 269 -7.99 7.35 2.60
C TYR A 269 -7.10 8.58 2.42
N LEU A 270 -6.86 8.98 1.16
CA LEU A 270 -6.05 10.16 0.85
C LEU A 270 -6.67 11.43 1.48
N ASP A 271 -7.99 11.56 1.39
CA ASP A 271 -8.75 12.70 1.92
C ASP A 271 -8.76 12.70 3.46
N ALA A 272 -8.66 11.53 4.09
CA ALA A 272 -8.61 11.39 5.55
C ALA A 272 -7.26 11.75 6.18
N ILE A 273 -6.15 11.71 5.42
CA ILE A 273 -4.79 11.98 5.95
C ILE A 273 -4.69 13.39 6.55
N GLY A 274 -5.13 14.42 5.80
CA GLY A 274 -5.07 15.80 6.27
C GLY A 274 -5.86 16.01 7.57
N PRO A 275 -7.16 15.71 7.60
CA PRO A 275 -7.99 15.83 8.79
C PRO A 275 -7.46 15.04 9.99
N ALA A 276 -7.03 13.78 9.80
CA ALA A 276 -6.47 12.99 10.91
C ALA A 276 -5.20 13.63 11.49
N LEU A 277 -4.27 14.07 10.63
CA LEU A 277 -3.06 14.76 11.10
C LEU A 277 -3.38 16.12 11.73
N SER A 278 -4.40 16.84 11.25
CA SER A 278 -4.85 18.10 11.85
C SER A 278 -5.35 17.92 13.28
N GLY A 279 -6.01 16.80 13.59
CA GLY A 279 -6.53 16.52 14.93
C GLY A 279 -5.48 16.24 16.00
N VAL A 280 -4.20 16.14 15.60
CA VAL A 280 -3.04 15.96 16.48
C VAL A 280 -1.93 16.98 16.20
N ASP A 281 -2.26 18.10 15.53
CA ASP A 281 -1.33 19.19 15.20
C ASP A 281 -0.11 18.77 14.37
N LEU A 282 -0.28 17.80 13.46
CA LEU A 282 0.79 17.28 12.58
C LEU A 282 0.52 17.52 11.08
N LEU A 283 -0.44 18.36 10.71
CA LEU A 283 -0.78 18.60 9.31
C LEU A 283 0.43 19.07 8.47
N ALA A 284 1.27 19.94 9.03
CA ALA A 284 2.50 20.40 8.36
C ALA A 284 3.53 19.29 8.12
N GLU A 285 3.41 18.16 8.80
CA GLU A 285 4.29 16.98 8.69
C GLU A 285 3.71 15.90 7.76
N ALA A 286 2.62 16.17 7.04
CA ALA A 286 2.07 15.25 6.04
C ALA A 286 3.09 14.72 5.01
N PRO A 287 4.09 15.50 4.53
CA PRO A 287 5.20 14.96 3.72
C PRO A 287 5.97 13.80 4.37
N LEU A 288 6.14 13.80 5.70
CA LEU A 288 6.84 12.73 6.41
C LEU A 288 6.01 11.43 6.43
N PHE A 289 4.68 11.55 6.53
CA PHE A 289 3.78 10.42 6.35
C PHE A 289 3.88 9.82 4.94
N ALA A 290 3.89 10.68 3.92
CA ALA A 290 4.06 10.25 2.54
C ALA A 290 5.40 9.55 2.29
N ALA A 291 6.48 10.05 2.88
CA ALA A 291 7.79 9.39 2.82
C ALA A 291 7.76 7.99 3.46
N ALA A 292 7.11 7.83 4.62
CA ALA A 292 6.93 6.52 5.26
C ALA A 292 6.12 5.56 4.38
N LEU A 293 5.04 6.06 3.75
CA LEU A 293 4.23 5.28 2.81
C LEU A 293 5.04 4.87 1.57
N ALA A 294 5.87 5.76 1.01
CA ALA A 294 6.76 5.41 -0.09
C ALA A 294 7.75 4.32 0.31
N TYR A 295 8.43 4.48 1.44
CA TYR A 295 9.39 3.49 1.93
C TYR A 295 8.79 2.11 2.18
N LYS A 296 7.46 2.01 2.37
CA LYS A 296 6.75 0.73 2.53
C LYS A 296 6.73 -0.10 1.24
N VAL A 297 6.80 0.53 0.07
CA VAL A 297 6.72 -0.16 -1.24
C VAL A 297 8.02 -0.09 -2.04
N LEU A 298 9.06 0.53 -1.48
CA LEU A 298 10.41 0.56 -2.02
C LEU A 298 11.25 -0.58 -1.46
N GLY A 299 12.52 -0.68 -1.85
CA GLY A 299 13.40 -1.77 -1.44
C GLY A 299 13.45 -2.00 0.08
N ALA A 300 13.48 -3.28 0.48
CA ALA A 300 13.68 -3.65 1.87
C ALA A 300 15.00 -3.06 2.41
N PRO A 301 15.03 -2.58 3.68
CA PRO A 301 16.24 -1.99 4.26
C PRO A 301 17.42 -2.97 4.25
N GLN A 302 18.56 -2.53 3.73
CA GLN A 302 19.83 -3.25 3.81
C GLN A 302 20.31 -3.32 5.25
N ARG A 303 20.77 -4.50 5.69
CA ARG A 303 21.17 -4.77 7.08
C ARG A 303 20.05 -4.45 8.10
N GLY A 304 18.79 -4.43 7.67
CA GLY A 304 17.63 -4.20 8.51
C GLY A 304 17.33 -2.74 8.85
N TRP A 305 18.13 -1.77 8.41
CA TRP A 305 17.88 -0.35 8.71
C TRP A 305 18.31 0.65 7.63
N ARG A 306 19.28 0.31 6.77
CA ARG A 306 19.86 1.24 5.81
C ARG A 306 19.09 1.23 4.49
N ARG A 307 18.72 2.41 3.98
CA ARG A 307 18.10 2.57 2.66
C ARG A 307 19.11 2.61 1.52
N ALA A 308 18.69 2.16 0.34
CA ALA A 308 19.45 2.41 -0.87
C ALA A 308 19.30 3.90 -1.25
N PRO A 309 20.36 4.56 -1.74
CA PRO A 309 20.28 5.98 -2.11
C PRO A 309 19.19 6.29 -3.14
N GLY A 310 18.88 5.35 -4.04
CA GLY A 310 17.78 5.49 -5.00
C GLY A 310 16.42 5.54 -4.33
N ASP A 311 16.20 4.76 -3.27
CA ASP A 311 14.93 4.75 -2.52
C ASP A 311 14.71 6.09 -1.81
N ASP A 312 15.76 6.71 -1.27
CA ASP A 312 15.68 8.03 -0.62
C ASP A 312 15.26 9.12 -1.61
N VAL A 313 15.77 9.07 -2.84
CA VAL A 313 15.36 9.99 -3.92
C VAL A 313 13.89 9.77 -4.29
N VAL A 314 13.45 8.52 -4.39
CA VAL A 314 12.04 8.22 -4.72
C VAL A 314 11.11 8.67 -3.59
N ALA A 315 11.45 8.36 -2.33
CA ALA A 315 10.65 8.75 -1.18
C ALA A 315 10.58 10.27 -1.03
N ALA A 316 11.70 10.99 -1.21
CA ALA A 316 11.71 12.45 -1.20
C ALA A 316 10.86 13.04 -2.33
N ALA A 317 10.96 12.50 -3.55
CA ALA A 317 10.15 12.95 -4.67
C ALA A 317 8.65 12.72 -4.43
N PHE A 318 8.26 11.53 -3.94
CA PHE A 318 6.86 11.23 -3.63
C PHE A 318 6.28 12.15 -2.54
N ALA A 319 7.10 12.45 -1.52
CA ALA A 319 6.75 13.35 -0.42
C ALA A 319 6.81 14.85 -0.79
N GLY A 320 7.31 15.22 -1.98
CA GLY A 320 7.52 16.61 -2.37
C GLY A 320 8.62 17.32 -1.58
N LEU A 321 9.62 16.57 -1.11
CA LEU A 321 10.76 17.05 -0.33
C LEU A 321 12.05 17.09 -1.15
N GLU A 322 13.02 17.88 -0.69
CA GLU A 322 14.39 17.83 -1.21
C GLU A 322 15.11 16.54 -0.79
N SER A 323 14.98 16.18 0.49
CA SER A 323 15.46 14.95 1.11
C SER A 323 14.52 14.53 2.25
N VAL A 324 14.53 13.24 2.61
CA VAL A 324 13.73 12.73 3.73
C VAL A 324 14.55 12.81 5.01
N PRO A 325 14.06 13.49 6.08
CA PRO A 325 14.73 13.48 7.39
C PRO A 325 14.54 12.13 8.11
N ASP A 326 15.17 11.96 9.26
CA ASP A 326 14.89 10.78 10.10
C ASP A 326 13.41 10.79 10.57
N LEU A 327 12.71 9.70 10.31
CA LEU A 327 11.29 9.53 10.59
C LEU A 327 11.02 8.99 12.00
N THR A 328 12.03 8.65 12.80
CA THR A 328 11.82 8.02 14.12
C THR A 328 11.02 8.88 15.09
N THR A 329 11.27 10.19 15.15
CA THR A 329 10.52 11.12 16.00
C THR A 329 9.10 11.34 15.47
N PHE A 330 8.94 11.50 14.16
CA PHE A 330 7.63 11.59 13.52
C PHE A 330 6.78 10.34 13.80
N ALA A 331 7.36 9.13 13.69
CA ALA A 331 6.68 7.87 13.93
C ALA A 331 6.07 7.77 15.33
N ARG A 332 6.72 8.35 16.36
CA ARG A 332 6.16 8.41 17.72
C ARG A 332 5.01 9.41 17.80
N ARG A 333 5.19 10.61 17.24
CA ARG A 333 4.21 11.71 17.33
C ARG A 333 2.93 11.43 16.56
N VAL A 334 3.03 10.76 15.41
CA VAL A 334 1.87 10.44 14.55
C VAL A 334 1.01 9.31 15.08
N ALA A 335 1.51 8.51 16.03
CA ALA A 335 0.83 7.31 16.54
C ALA A 335 -0.64 7.53 16.94
N PRO A 336 -1.05 8.64 17.59
CA PRO A 336 -2.46 8.87 17.95
C PRO A 336 -3.39 9.12 16.76
N ALA A 337 -2.85 9.52 15.59
CA ALA A 337 -3.65 9.74 14.38
C ALA A 337 -3.89 8.47 13.56
N LEU A 338 -3.00 7.48 13.67
CA LEU A 338 -3.04 6.27 12.83
C LEU A 338 -4.33 5.47 12.96
N PRO A 339 -4.94 5.27 14.16
CA PRO A 339 -6.16 4.48 14.24
C PRO A 339 -7.34 5.08 13.47
N VAL A 340 -7.40 6.41 13.31
CA VAL A 340 -8.44 7.05 12.46
C VAL A 340 -8.21 6.68 11.00
N LEU A 341 -6.96 6.72 10.53
CA LEU A 341 -6.60 6.34 9.17
C LEU A 341 -6.86 4.86 8.89
N ASP A 342 -6.41 3.98 9.81
CA ASP A 342 -6.64 2.55 9.73
C ASP A 342 -8.14 2.22 9.78
N GLY A 343 -8.91 2.95 10.60
CA GLY A 343 -10.36 2.83 10.69
C GLY A 343 -11.08 3.20 9.38
N VAL A 344 -10.64 4.24 8.67
CA VAL A 344 -11.19 4.61 7.35
C VAL A 344 -10.93 3.54 6.30
N LEU A 345 -9.73 2.94 6.29
CA LEU A 345 -9.40 1.79 5.43
C LEU A 345 -10.27 0.59 5.77
N ALA A 346 -10.31 0.23 7.05
CA ALA A 346 -11.07 -0.91 7.55
C ALA A 346 -12.56 -0.78 7.20
N LEU A 347 -13.14 0.40 7.39
CA LEU A 347 -14.54 0.66 7.09
C LEU A 347 -14.86 0.48 5.59
N SER A 348 -13.96 0.93 4.71
CA SER A 348 -14.08 0.71 3.27
C SER A 348 -14.04 -0.77 2.91
N LEU A 349 -13.14 -1.53 3.54
CA LEU A 349 -13.01 -2.98 3.34
C LEU A 349 -14.21 -3.75 3.90
N CYS A 350 -14.66 -3.44 5.11
CA CYS A 350 -15.83 -4.08 5.73
C CYS A 350 -17.09 -3.89 4.88
N ARG A 351 -17.27 -2.74 4.21
CA ARG A 351 -18.39 -2.52 3.28
C ARG A 351 -18.29 -3.34 1.99
N GLY A 352 -17.07 -3.53 1.49
CA GLY A 352 -16.82 -4.34 0.30
C GLY A 352 -16.83 -5.84 0.56
N HIS A 353 -16.67 -6.26 1.81
CA HIS A 353 -16.58 -7.66 2.20
C HIS A 353 -17.90 -8.41 2.00
N SER A 354 -17.81 -9.60 1.41
CA SER A 354 -18.94 -10.53 1.32
C SER A 354 -19.02 -11.37 2.60
N PRO A 355 -20.11 -11.31 3.39
CA PRO A 355 -20.24 -12.11 4.62
C PRO A 355 -20.21 -13.64 4.41
N ALA A 356 -20.35 -14.08 3.16
CA ALA A 356 -20.21 -15.49 2.78
C ALA A 356 -18.75 -15.92 2.59
N GLY A 357 -17.85 -14.96 2.33
CA GLY A 357 -16.41 -15.19 2.24
C GLY A 357 -15.78 -15.29 3.64
N PRO A 358 -14.75 -16.12 3.83
CA PRO A 358 -14.05 -16.17 5.09
C PRO A 358 -13.12 -14.95 5.27
N LEU A 359 -12.91 -14.55 6.51
CA LEU A 359 -11.74 -13.74 6.87
C LEU A 359 -10.57 -14.65 7.25
N LEU A 360 -9.36 -14.13 7.17
CA LEU A 360 -8.14 -14.81 7.58
C LEU A 360 -7.52 -14.10 8.77
N VAL A 361 -6.92 -14.86 9.69
CA VAL A 361 -6.10 -14.32 10.77
C VAL A 361 -4.70 -14.92 10.68
N ALA A 362 -3.68 -14.07 10.67
CA ALA A 362 -2.27 -14.46 10.68
C ALA A 362 -1.51 -13.75 11.80
N GLY A 363 -0.51 -14.43 12.37
CA GLY A 363 0.42 -13.82 13.32
C GLY A 363 1.44 -12.95 12.60
N VAL A 364 1.63 -11.72 13.05
CA VAL A 364 2.58 -10.75 12.50
C VAL A 364 3.32 -10.07 13.64
N ASP A 365 4.63 -10.33 13.74
CA ASP A 365 5.48 -9.91 14.85
C ASP A 365 4.90 -10.32 16.22
N ASP A 366 4.37 -9.35 16.97
CA ASP A 366 3.82 -9.44 18.31
C ASP A 366 2.28 -9.35 18.33
N GLY A 367 1.63 -9.40 17.17
CA GLY A 367 0.17 -9.28 17.07
C GLY A 367 -0.45 -10.12 15.97
N LEU A 368 -1.67 -9.72 15.60
CA LEU A 368 -2.57 -10.41 14.70
C LEU A 368 -2.97 -9.48 13.55
N LEU A 369 -2.97 -10.03 12.34
CA LEU A 369 -3.46 -9.36 11.15
C LEU A 369 -4.75 -10.03 10.69
N LEU A 370 -5.83 -9.26 10.59
CA LEU A 370 -7.09 -9.66 9.98
C LEU A 370 -7.07 -9.31 8.49
N ILE A 371 -7.41 -10.26 7.64
CA ILE A 371 -7.29 -10.13 6.18
C ILE A 371 -8.59 -10.62 5.54
N ASP A 372 -9.07 -9.93 4.52
CA ASP A 372 -10.11 -10.44 3.63
C ASP A 372 -9.55 -11.61 2.81
N GLY A 373 -10.20 -12.78 2.89
CA GLY A 373 -9.80 -13.96 2.13
C GLY A 373 -9.88 -13.75 0.62
N GLU A 374 -10.79 -12.89 0.16
CA GLU A 374 -10.91 -12.49 -1.23
C GLU A 374 -9.90 -11.37 -1.54
N GLY A 375 -8.86 -11.68 -2.31
CA GLY A 375 -7.83 -10.70 -2.71
C GLY A 375 -6.73 -10.43 -1.70
N LEU A 376 -6.80 -11.02 -0.48
CA LEU A 376 -5.81 -10.86 0.59
C LEU A 376 -5.62 -9.40 1.01
N PHE A 377 -6.72 -8.66 1.17
CA PHE A 377 -6.70 -7.28 1.64
C PHE A 377 -6.59 -7.22 3.17
N PRO A 378 -5.52 -6.67 3.75
CA PRO A 378 -5.43 -6.49 5.19
C PRO A 378 -6.50 -5.51 5.68
N VAL A 379 -7.35 -5.95 6.60
CA VAL A 379 -8.45 -5.16 7.18
C VAL A 379 -7.98 -4.39 8.41
N ALA A 380 -7.27 -5.07 9.31
CA ALA A 380 -6.82 -4.48 10.57
C ALA A 380 -5.64 -5.27 11.16
N TRP A 381 -4.86 -4.59 12.00
CA TRP A 381 -3.88 -5.21 12.89
C TRP A 381 -4.22 -4.89 14.34
N ALA A 382 -4.07 -5.87 15.24
CA ALA A 382 -4.16 -5.65 16.67
C ALA A 382 -3.18 -6.54 17.44
N SER A 383 -2.75 -6.10 18.62
CA SER A 383 -1.91 -6.93 19.50
C SER A 383 -2.67 -8.08 20.16
N THR A 384 -4.00 -8.00 20.19
CA THR A 384 -4.88 -8.99 20.84
C THR A 384 -6.07 -9.35 19.95
N VAL A 385 -6.73 -10.46 20.28
CA VAL A 385 -7.97 -10.87 19.61
C VAL A 385 -9.08 -9.84 19.82
N GLU A 386 -9.20 -9.27 21.02
CA GLU A 386 -10.20 -8.26 21.36
C GLU A 386 -10.15 -7.06 20.41
N GLY A 387 -8.96 -6.59 20.05
CA GLY A 387 -8.79 -5.50 19.09
C GLY A 387 -9.22 -5.85 17.66
N LEU A 388 -9.29 -7.12 17.29
CA LEU A 388 -9.79 -7.54 15.97
C LEU A 388 -11.32 -7.70 15.92
N LEU A 389 -11.99 -7.89 17.06
CA LEU A 389 -13.42 -8.19 17.10
C LEU A 389 -14.29 -7.11 16.46
N PRO A 390 -14.09 -5.79 16.70
CA PRO A 390 -14.89 -4.76 16.04
C PRO A 390 -14.85 -4.85 14.51
N HIS A 391 -13.69 -5.17 13.95
CA HIS A 391 -13.51 -5.33 12.50
C HIS A 391 -14.19 -6.60 11.98
N TRP A 392 -14.07 -7.72 12.70
CA TRP A 392 -14.78 -8.97 12.37
C TRP A 392 -16.30 -8.80 12.42
N GLU A 393 -16.81 -8.07 13.40
CA GLU A 393 -18.23 -7.75 13.52
C GLU A 393 -18.71 -6.83 12.39
N ALA A 394 -17.93 -5.82 12.03
CA ALA A 394 -18.22 -4.93 10.91
C ALA A 394 -18.26 -5.66 9.56
N CYS A 395 -17.51 -6.77 9.41
CA CYS A 395 -17.60 -7.68 8.27
C CYS A 395 -18.80 -8.65 8.31
N GLY A 396 -19.68 -8.56 9.32
CA GLY A 396 -20.86 -9.42 9.44
C GLY A 396 -20.62 -10.77 10.13
N ARG A 397 -19.55 -10.89 10.93
CA ARG A 397 -19.18 -12.09 11.68
C ARG A 397 -19.00 -13.38 10.83
N PRO A 398 -18.25 -13.31 9.71
CA PRO A 398 -17.99 -14.48 8.88
C PRO A 398 -17.13 -15.52 9.61
N PRO A 399 -17.10 -16.77 9.15
CA PRO A 399 -16.11 -17.74 9.62
C PRO A 399 -14.67 -17.24 9.37
N VAL A 400 -13.75 -17.62 10.25
CA VAL A 400 -12.35 -17.23 10.16
C VAL A 400 -11.46 -18.43 9.81
N LEU A 401 -10.46 -18.22 8.97
CA LEU A 401 -9.38 -19.17 8.73
C LEU A 401 -8.11 -18.67 9.43
N VAL A 402 -7.63 -19.40 10.43
CA VAL A 402 -6.47 -18.97 11.24
C VAL A 402 -5.22 -19.71 10.76
N ARG A 403 -4.25 -18.95 10.25
CA ARG A 403 -2.95 -19.45 9.76
C ARG A 403 -1.99 -19.70 10.90
N ALA A 404 -1.42 -20.90 10.91
CA ALA A 404 -0.31 -21.28 11.77
C ALA A 404 0.89 -20.37 11.52
N GLY A 405 1.46 -19.84 12.60
CA GLY A 405 2.53 -18.88 12.55
C GLY A 405 2.92 -18.47 13.96
N PRO A 406 3.60 -17.31 14.13
CA PRO A 406 3.90 -16.75 15.45
C PRO A 406 2.63 -16.16 16.09
N LEU A 407 1.60 -16.99 16.28
CA LEU A 407 0.36 -16.59 16.94
C LEU A 407 0.64 -16.35 18.44
N PRO A 408 0.04 -15.32 19.07
CA PRO A 408 0.02 -15.20 20.51
C PRO A 408 -0.50 -16.50 21.16
N PRO A 409 0.08 -16.96 22.28
CA PRO A 409 -0.25 -18.27 22.86
C PRO A 409 -1.72 -18.47 23.24
N THR A 410 -2.47 -17.38 23.48
CA THR A 410 -3.89 -17.42 23.85
C THR A 410 -4.82 -17.21 22.67
N CYS A 411 -4.31 -16.90 21.47
CA CYS A 411 -5.09 -16.46 20.32
C CYS A 411 -6.28 -17.38 19.99
N LEU A 412 -6.05 -18.70 19.86
CA LEU A 412 -7.12 -19.64 19.50
C LEU A 412 -8.18 -19.77 20.61
N ARG A 413 -7.75 -19.73 21.88
CA ARG A 413 -8.65 -19.75 23.03
C ARG A 413 -9.50 -18.48 23.09
N ASP A 414 -8.87 -17.32 22.89
CA ASP A 414 -9.52 -16.02 22.97
C ASP A 414 -10.53 -15.84 21.82
N LEU A 415 -10.18 -16.28 20.60
CA LEU A 415 -11.11 -16.34 19.46
C LEU A 415 -12.33 -17.24 19.77
N ALA A 416 -12.09 -18.43 20.31
CA ALA A 416 -13.17 -19.35 20.66
C ALA A 416 -14.06 -18.80 21.79
N ALA A 417 -13.46 -18.17 22.81
CA ALA A 417 -14.18 -17.54 23.91
C ALA A 417 -15.03 -16.34 23.46
N ALA A 418 -14.55 -15.59 22.45
CA ALA A 418 -15.31 -14.53 21.77
C ALA A 418 -16.43 -15.06 20.84
N GLY A 419 -16.58 -16.39 20.71
CA GLY A 419 -17.58 -17.01 19.85
C GLY A 419 -17.24 -16.97 18.36
N VAL A 420 -15.99 -16.67 18.00
CA VAL A 420 -15.53 -16.69 16.62
C VAL A 420 -15.47 -18.14 16.15
N ARG A 421 -16.16 -18.44 15.05
CA ARG A 421 -16.14 -19.75 14.42
C ARG A 421 -14.96 -19.81 13.45
N PHE A 422 -14.06 -20.79 13.61
CA PHE A 422 -12.88 -20.85 12.75
C PHE A 422 -12.43 -22.26 12.38
N ILE A 423 -11.62 -22.31 11.31
CA ILE A 423 -10.76 -23.44 10.92
C ILE A 423 -9.31 -22.99 11.04
N THR A 424 -8.44 -23.84 11.56
CA THR A 424 -7.01 -23.54 11.67
C THR A 424 -6.16 -24.74 11.29
N ASP A 425 -4.95 -24.48 10.81
CA ASP A 425 -3.85 -25.43 10.66
C ASP A 425 -2.82 -25.35 11.80
N ALA A 426 -3.06 -24.49 12.80
CA ALA A 426 -2.30 -24.47 14.05
C ALA A 426 -2.71 -25.67 14.91
N ARG A 427 -1.71 -26.36 15.47
CA ARG A 427 -1.97 -27.48 16.38
C ARG A 427 -2.51 -26.93 17.70
N PRO A 428 -3.63 -27.46 18.20
CA PRO A 428 -4.18 -27.00 19.45
C PRO A 428 -3.25 -27.34 20.62
N VAL A 429 -3.19 -26.44 21.60
CA VAL A 429 -2.55 -26.71 22.89
C VAL A 429 -3.58 -27.24 23.90
N ARG A 430 -3.10 -27.63 25.08
CA ARG A 430 -3.95 -28.19 26.14
C ARG A 430 -5.06 -27.18 26.51
N ASP A 431 -6.26 -27.72 26.71
CA ASP A 431 -7.47 -26.98 27.13
C ASP A 431 -8.05 -26.01 26.07
N GLU A 432 -7.65 -26.11 24.81
CA GLU A 432 -8.34 -25.42 23.71
C GLU A 432 -9.57 -26.20 23.23
N PRO A 433 -10.73 -25.55 23.03
CA PRO A 433 -11.99 -26.20 22.66
C PRO A 433 -12.05 -26.55 21.16
N LEU A 434 -10.98 -27.18 20.63
CA LEU A 434 -10.82 -27.47 19.21
C LEU A 434 -10.98 -28.96 18.92
N THR A 435 -11.72 -29.25 17.86
CA THR A 435 -11.93 -30.61 17.37
C THR A 435 -11.23 -30.80 16.03
N ARG A 436 -10.75 -32.01 15.78
CA ARG A 436 -10.08 -32.33 14.52
C ARG A 436 -11.07 -32.38 13.37
N LEU A 437 -10.84 -31.59 12.33
CA LEU A 437 -11.59 -31.64 11.09
C LEU A 437 -11.13 -32.86 10.27
N ARG A 438 -12.07 -33.66 9.76
CA ARG A 438 -11.77 -34.79 8.87
C ARG A 438 -11.43 -34.26 7.48
N TRP A 439 -10.17 -33.89 7.27
CA TRP A 439 -9.66 -33.33 6.02
C TRP A 439 -8.35 -34.01 5.59
N ARG A 440 -7.89 -33.71 4.36
CA ARG A 440 -6.65 -34.30 3.80
C ARG A 440 -5.41 -33.90 4.61
N THR A 441 -5.35 -32.64 5.03
CA THR A 441 -4.36 -32.12 5.97
C THR A 441 -4.94 -32.05 7.38
N PRO A 442 -4.11 -32.16 8.42
CA PRO A 442 -4.59 -32.00 9.78
C PRO A 442 -5.03 -30.54 9.97
N LEU A 443 -6.34 -30.34 10.12
CA LEU A 443 -6.97 -29.07 10.44
C LEU A 443 -7.83 -29.23 11.69
N TRP A 444 -8.08 -28.13 12.38
CA TRP A 444 -8.87 -28.06 13.60
C TRP A 444 -9.94 -27.00 13.48
N THR A 445 -11.04 -27.17 14.20
CA THR A 445 -12.17 -26.25 14.15
C THR A 445 -12.89 -26.17 15.49
N THR A 446 -13.50 -25.01 15.75
CA THR A 446 -14.48 -24.78 16.82
C THR A 446 -15.84 -25.44 16.52
N GLY A 447 -16.05 -25.98 15.31
CA GLY A 447 -17.33 -26.51 14.84
C GLY A 447 -18.23 -25.43 14.20
N GLY A 448 -19.29 -25.88 13.50
CA GLY A 448 -20.25 -24.97 12.85
C GLY A 448 -19.71 -24.16 11.66
N VAL A 449 -18.52 -24.53 11.15
CA VAL A 449 -17.90 -24.00 9.93
C VAL A 449 -17.99 -25.05 8.84
N GLU A 450 -18.35 -24.63 7.62
CA GLU A 450 -18.44 -25.55 6.49
C GLU A 450 -17.04 -26.06 6.09
N PRO A 451 -16.83 -27.39 6.02
CA PRO A 451 -15.51 -27.95 5.70
C PRO A 451 -14.94 -27.52 4.34
N ARG A 452 -15.79 -27.10 3.39
CA ARG A 452 -15.33 -26.62 2.07
C ARG A 452 -14.42 -25.40 2.15
N LEU A 453 -14.57 -24.56 3.19
CA LEU A 453 -13.71 -23.40 3.43
C LEU A 453 -12.25 -23.80 3.68
N ALA A 454 -11.98 -25.06 4.07
CA ALA A 454 -10.62 -25.58 4.17
C ALA A 454 -9.93 -25.73 2.80
N ALA A 455 -10.67 -25.84 1.71
CA ALA A 455 -10.10 -25.89 0.36
C ALA A 455 -9.59 -24.52 -0.10
N ASP A 456 -10.18 -23.44 0.40
CA ASP A 456 -9.90 -22.06 0.01
C ASP A 456 -8.77 -21.43 0.84
N PHE A 457 -8.12 -22.19 1.73
CA PHE A 457 -7.11 -21.70 2.66
C PHE A 457 -5.83 -21.23 1.92
N PRO A 458 -5.58 -19.91 1.78
CA PRO A 458 -4.53 -19.40 0.92
C PRO A 458 -3.19 -19.27 1.66
N GLY A 459 -2.79 -20.31 2.40
CA GLY A 459 -1.72 -20.26 3.41
C GLY A 459 -0.40 -19.69 2.89
N GLU A 460 0.12 -20.21 1.77
CA GLU A 460 1.40 -19.74 1.21
C GLU A 460 1.36 -18.27 0.77
N ARG A 461 0.22 -17.82 0.21
CA ARG A 461 0.05 -16.43 -0.24
C ARG A 461 -0.04 -15.46 0.94
N VAL A 462 -0.66 -15.90 2.04
CA VAL A 462 -0.70 -15.13 3.31
C VAL A 462 0.70 -15.02 3.91
N ASP A 463 1.44 -16.13 3.96
CA ASP A 463 2.81 -16.13 4.48
C ASP A 463 3.72 -15.19 3.66
N GLU A 464 3.56 -15.19 2.33
CA GLU A 464 4.28 -14.29 1.45
C GLU A 464 3.92 -12.82 1.70
N LEU A 465 2.63 -12.50 1.80
CA LEU A 465 2.15 -11.15 2.12
C LEU A 465 2.72 -10.64 3.44
N VAL A 466 2.60 -11.44 4.51
CA VAL A 466 3.08 -11.09 5.85
C VAL A 466 4.59 -10.89 5.83
N ARG A 467 5.34 -11.86 5.29
CA ARG A 467 6.80 -11.79 5.23
C ARG A 467 7.26 -10.56 4.45
N THR A 468 6.75 -10.37 3.25
CA THR A 468 7.24 -9.31 2.36
C THR A 468 6.81 -7.94 2.84
N VAL A 469 5.51 -7.70 3.03
CA VAL A 469 5.04 -6.34 3.32
C VAL A 469 5.19 -5.97 4.79
N PHE A 470 4.82 -6.86 5.71
CA PHE A 470 4.78 -6.49 7.14
C PHE A 470 6.12 -6.71 7.85
N VAL A 471 6.94 -7.67 7.43
CA VAL A 471 8.20 -7.99 8.12
C VAL A 471 9.42 -7.38 7.41
N GLU A 472 9.56 -7.57 6.10
CA GLU A 472 10.75 -7.17 5.34
C GLU A 472 10.74 -5.68 4.95
N HIS A 473 9.60 -5.16 4.46
CA HIS A 473 9.49 -3.78 3.95
C HIS A 473 9.13 -2.77 5.05
N ARG A 474 9.92 -2.74 6.13
CA ARG A 474 9.69 -1.78 7.23
C ARG A 474 9.92 -0.35 6.75
N ALA A 475 8.98 0.56 6.94
CA ALA A 475 9.06 1.98 6.58
C ALA A 475 10.03 2.77 7.47
N VAL A 476 9.98 2.55 8.79
CA VAL A 476 10.83 3.23 9.79
C VAL A 476 11.50 2.18 10.69
N PRO A 477 12.58 1.52 10.23
CA PRO A 477 13.11 0.32 10.90
C PRO A 477 13.69 0.56 12.30
N LEU A 478 14.10 1.80 12.60
CA LEU A 478 14.70 2.20 13.87
C LEU A 478 13.68 2.78 14.86
N ALA A 479 12.40 2.88 14.49
CA ALA A 479 11.37 3.31 15.43
C ALA A 479 11.19 2.26 16.54
N ALA A 480 11.02 2.72 17.78
CA ALA A 480 10.84 1.85 18.93
C ALA A 480 9.51 1.08 18.87
N ASP A 481 8.46 1.74 18.38
CA ASP A 481 7.16 1.15 18.08
C ASP A 481 6.97 1.06 16.56
N ARG A 482 6.11 0.13 16.13
CA ARG A 482 5.78 -0.15 14.73
C ARG A 482 4.42 0.35 14.29
N ALA A 483 3.72 1.18 15.08
CA ALA A 483 2.40 1.69 14.70
C ALA A 483 2.40 2.33 13.31
N LEU A 484 3.32 3.26 13.02
CA LEU A 484 3.40 3.89 11.69
C LEU A 484 3.66 2.86 10.58
N ASP A 485 4.57 1.91 10.82
CA ASP A 485 4.91 0.87 9.84
C ASP A 485 3.72 -0.06 9.55
N ARG A 486 2.91 -0.37 10.56
CA ARG A 486 1.68 -1.17 10.40
C ARG A 486 0.61 -0.40 9.63
N GLY A 487 0.34 0.86 9.99
CA GLY A 487 -0.66 1.68 9.31
C GLY A 487 -0.32 1.89 7.83
N VAL A 488 0.94 2.25 7.51
CA VAL A 488 1.35 2.38 6.10
C VAL A 488 1.41 1.03 5.39
N ALA A 489 1.61 -0.10 6.09
CA ALA A 489 1.53 -1.44 5.50
C ALA A 489 0.09 -1.80 5.09
N LEU A 490 -0.90 -1.45 5.90
CA LEU A 490 -2.32 -1.64 5.58
C LEU A 490 -2.68 -0.83 4.33
N ALA A 491 -2.35 0.46 4.32
CA ALA A 491 -2.60 1.36 3.19
C ALA A 491 -1.91 0.88 1.90
N ALA A 492 -0.62 0.57 1.97
CA ALA A 492 0.14 0.09 0.82
C ALA A 492 -0.40 -1.24 0.29
N SER A 493 -0.71 -2.19 1.18
CA SER A 493 -1.23 -3.50 0.81
C SER A 493 -2.60 -3.40 0.14
N LEU A 494 -3.49 -2.54 0.64
CA LEU A 494 -4.77 -2.27 0.00
C LEU A 494 -4.57 -1.72 -1.42
N ALA A 495 -3.76 -0.66 -1.55
CA ALA A 495 -3.54 -0.01 -2.83
C ALA A 495 -2.89 -0.95 -3.86
N LEU A 496 -1.87 -1.71 -3.45
CA LEU A 496 -1.21 -2.71 -4.29
C LEU A 496 -2.16 -3.86 -4.66
N GLY A 497 -3.00 -4.32 -3.73
CA GLY A 497 -4.02 -5.33 -3.98
C GLY A 497 -5.06 -4.85 -5.00
N MET A 498 -5.48 -3.58 -4.92
CA MET A 498 -6.40 -2.99 -5.90
C MET A 498 -5.76 -2.92 -7.28
N VAL A 499 -4.50 -2.50 -7.38
CA VAL A 499 -3.75 -2.52 -8.65
C VAL A 499 -3.62 -3.94 -9.18
N ALA A 500 -3.27 -4.91 -8.33
CA ALA A 500 -3.15 -6.31 -8.71
C ALA A 500 -4.48 -6.89 -9.21
N GLY A 501 -5.56 -6.62 -8.50
CA GLY A 501 -6.92 -7.02 -8.86
C GLY A 501 -7.36 -6.44 -10.20
N GLN A 502 -7.13 -5.14 -10.43
CA GLN A 502 -7.48 -4.46 -11.69
C GLN A 502 -6.72 -5.02 -12.89
N LEU A 503 -5.44 -5.35 -12.72
CA LEU A 503 -4.59 -5.77 -13.82
C LEU A 503 -4.65 -7.27 -14.10
N TRP A 504 -4.87 -8.11 -13.07
CA TRP A 504 -4.68 -9.55 -13.18
C TRP A 504 -5.81 -10.40 -12.57
N GLY A 505 -6.83 -9.81 -11.93
CA GLY A 505 -8.06 -10.51 -11.56
C GLY A 505 -7.96 -11.44 -10.35
N GLY A 506 -7.53 -10.92 -9.19
CA GLY A 506 -7.52 -11.66 -7.91
C GLY A 506 -6.13 -12.05 -7.38
N ASP A 507 -5.08 -11.40 -7.87
CA ASP A 507 -3.68 -11.61 -7.45
C ASP A 507 -3.33 -10.90 -6.14
N THR A 508 -2.17 -11.22 -5.56
CA THR A 508 -1.72 -10.66 -4.27
C THR A 508 -1.15 -9.25 -4.39
N PRO A 509 -1.19 -8.44 -3.32
CA PRO A 509 -0.45 -7.17 -3.25
C PRO A 509 1.05 -7.33 -3.58
N VAL A 510 1.65 -8.47 -3.19
CA VAL A 510 3.07 -8.78 -3.44
C VAL A 510 3.38 -8.89 -4.94
N LEU A 511 2.42 -9.33 -5.76
CA LEU A 511 2.63 -9.39 -7.20
C LEU A 511 2.79 -7.99 -7.82
N ALA A 512 1.96 -7.03 -7.41
CA ALA A 512 2.07 -5.65 -7.87
C ALA A 512 3.39 -5.02 -7.42
N LEU A 513 3.76 -5.22 -6.14
CA LEU A 513 5.04 -4.78 -5.59
C LEU A 513 6.21 -5.31 -6.44
N THR A 514 6.22 -6.60 -6.74
CA THR A 514 7.31 -7.24 -7.48
C THR A 514 7.35 -6.80 -8.95
N ARG A 515 6.20 -6.68 -9.61
CA ARG A 515 6.14 -6.40 -11.06
C ARG A 515 6.49 -4.97 -11.43
N PHE A 516 6.30 -4.03 -10.51
CA PHE A 516 6.55 -2.61 -10.73
C PHE A 516 7.72 -2.05 -9.92
N ALA A 517 8.44 -2.90 -9.17
CA ALA A 517 9.61 -2.51 -8.37
C ALA A 517 10.64 -1.68 -9.15
N ASP A 518 10.89 -2.07 -10.39
CA ASP A 518 11.87 -1.49 -11.31
C ASP A 518 11.26 -0.57 -12.38
N LEU A 519 9.99 -0.17 -12.23
CA LEU A 519 9.36 0.74 -13.19
C LEU A 519 9.76 2.18 -12.91
N GLU A 520 10.77 2.68 -13.61
CA GLU A 520 11.27 4.05 -13.48
C GLU A 520 10.25 5.11 -13.94
N ALA A 521 10.44 6.35 -13.48
CA ALA A 521 9.68 7.50 -13.94
C ALA A 521 10.47 8.80 -13.87
N THR A 522 9.97 9.83 -14.54
CA THR A 522 10.43 11.22 -14.41
C THR A 522 9.35 12.05 -13.73
N VAL A 523 9.68 12.68 -12.60
CA VAL A 523 8.75 13.47 -11.79
C VAL A 523 9.07 14.94 -11.96
N ARG A 524 8.10 15.72 -12.43
CA ARG A 524 8.23 17.17 -12.60
C ARG A 524 7.31 17.91 -11.64
N PHE A 525 7.90 18.77 -10.82
CA PHE A 525 7.19 19.65 -9.90
C PHE A 525 6.89 20.98 -10.56
N THR A 526 5.63 21.37 -10.53
CA THR A 526 5.13 22.69 -10.93
C THR A 526 4.38 23.31 -9.75
N ARG A 527 3.93 24.56 -9.92
CA ARG A 527 3.16 25.28 -8.90
C ARG A 527 1.87 24.53 -8.53
N ASP A 528 1.14 24.04 -9.53
CA ASP A 528 -0.22 23.52 -9.32
C ASP A 528 -0.30 21.98 -9.44
N ALA A 529 0.75 21.34 -9.97
CA ALA A 529 0.76 19.90 -10.22
C ALA A 529 2.12 19.24 -10.01
N VAL A 530 2.09 17.96 -9.71
CA VAL A 530 3.24 17.04 -9.78
C VAL A 530 2.99 16.05 -10.90
N ARG A 531 3.80 16.11 -11.96
CA ARG A 531 3.61 15.30 -13.16
C ARG A 531 4.55 14.11 -13.14
N VAL A 532 3.99 12.90 -13.17
CA VAL A 532 4.73 11.63 -13.21
C VAL A 532 4.69 11.11 -14.64
N LYS A 533 5.84 11.14 -15.31
CA LYS A 533 6.01 10.65 -16.67
C LYS A 533 6.60 9.24 -16.64
N ILE A 534 5.84 8.27 -17.13
CA ILE A 534 6.18 6.84 -17.11
C ILE A 534 6.62 6.41 -18.52
N PRO A 535 7.71 5.63 -18.66
CA PRO A 535 8.14 5.12 -19.95
C PRO A 535 7.03 4.36 -20.68
N LEU A 536 6.86 4.66 -21.97
CA LEU A 536 5.90 3.95 -22.81
C LEU A 536 6.30 2.48 -22.95
N GLY A 537 5.30 1.61 -23.05
CA GLY A 537 5.49 0.18 -23.22
C GLY A 537 4.33 -0.63 -22.67
N ARG A 538 4.56 -1.93 -22.50
CA ARG A 538 3.52 -2.85 -22.01
C ARG A 538 3.03 -2.48 -20.62
N ARG A 539 3.95 -2.26 -19.67
CA ARG A 539 3.61 -1.87 -18.29
C ARG A 539 2.79 -0.58 -18.22
N HIS A 540 3.18 0.45 -18.99
CA HIS A 540 2.37 1.67 -19.12
C HIS A 540 0.98 1.38 -19.69
N THR A 541 0.90 0.59 -20.76
CA THR A 541 -0.39 0.24 -21.40
C THR A 541 -1.31 -0.51 -20.44
N ASP A 542 -0.76 -1.45 -19.66
CA ASP A 542 -1.49 -2.21 -18.66
C ASP A 542 -2.02 -1.27 -17.56
N LEU A 543 -1.16 -0.39 -17.01
CA LEU A 543 -1.55 0.60 -15.99
C LEU A 543 -2.61 1.58 -16.52
N TRP A 544 -2.46 2.05 -17.75
CA TRP A 544 -3.42 2.96 -18.39
C TRP A 544 -4.79 2.29 -18.61
N ARG A 545 -4.80 1.07 -19.17
CA ARG A 545 -6.05 0.31 -19.38
C ARG A 545 -6.72 -0.09 -18.06
N GLY A 546 -5.93 -0.36 -17.03
CA GLY A 546 -6.43 -0.65 -15.68
C GLY A 546 -6.89 0.57 -14.90
N GLY A 547 -6.76 1.79 -15.46
CA GLY A 547 -7.15 3.03 -14.78
C GLY A 547 -6.23 3.43 -13.61
N ALA A 548 -5.05 2.81 -13.49
CA ALA A 548 -4.10 3.10 -12.43
C ALA A 548 -3.37 4.45 -12.63
N LEU A 549 -3.42 5.01 -13.85
CA LEU A 549 -2.80 6.29 -14.23
C LEU A 549 -3.81 7.45 -14.23
N THR A 550 -4.80 7.40 -13.34
CA THR A 550 -5.80 8.48 -13.20
C THR A 550 -5.21 9.62 -12.36
N ASP A 551 -5.45 10.86 -12.76
CA ASP A 551 -5.02 12.04 -12.01
C ASP A 551 -5.69 12.08 -10.63
N VAL A 552 -4.93 12.48 -9.62
CA VAL A 552 -5.37 12.57 -8.23
C VAL A 552 -5.29 14.03 -7.78
N PRO A 553 -6.42 14.74 -7.62
CA PRO A 553 -6.42 16.12 -7.17
C PRO A 553 -6.13 16.22 -5.67
N ASN A 554 -5.81 17.43 -5.21
CA ASN A 554 -5.79 17.81 -3.79
C ASN A 554 -4.91 16.92 -2.89
N VAL A 555 -3.73 16.48 -3.37
CA VAL A 555 -2.85 15.62 -2.58
C VAL A 555 -2.27 16.41 -1.41
N VAL A 556 -2.68 16.07 -0.18
CA VAL A 556 -2.40 16.84 1.04
C VAL A 556 -0.90 17.07 1.28
N TRP A 557 -0.07 16.04 1.15
CA TRP A 557 1.38 16.17 1.37
C TRP A 557 2.11 16.86 0.21
N LEU A 558 1.44 17.10 -0.91
CA LEU A 558 1.93 17.94 -2.00
C LEU A 558 1.38 19.36 -1.91
N GLY A 559 0.81 19.76 -0.77
CA GLY A 559 0.24 21.10 -0.58
C GLY A 559 -1.00 21.34 -1.45
N GLY A 560 -1.83 20.32 -1.64
CA GLY A 560 -3.06 20.41 -2.44
C GLY A 560 -2.85 20.33 -3.96
N ARG A 561 -1.62 20.16 -4.44
CA ARG A 561 -1.34 19.99 -5.87
C ARG A 561 -1.96 18.71 -6.44
N THR A 562 -2.30 18.74 -7.73
CA THR A 562 -2.76 17.56 -8.46
C THR A 562 -1.59 16.67 -8.86
N LEU A 563 -1.66 15.39 -8.54
CA LEU A 563 -0.74 14.37 -9.08
C LEU A 563 -1.28 13.88 -10.42
N THR A 564 -0.53 14.11 -11.50
CA THR A 564 -0.97 13.72 -12.86
C THR A 564 -0.04 12.68 -13.47
N PHE A 565 -0.59 11.74 -14.25
CA PHE A 565 0.21 10.72 -14.94
C PHE A 565 0.26 10.96 -16.45
N SER A 566 1.42 10.69 -17.05
CA SER A 566 1.61 10.79 -18.50
C SER A 566 2.59 9.74 -19.00
N GLY A 567 2.52 9.40 -20.29
CA GLY A 567 3.48 8.52 -20.95
C GLY A 567 4.62 9.28 -21.62
N GLY A 568 5.84 8.73 -21.59
CA GLY A 568 6.91 9.07 -22.54
C GLY A 568 8.31 9.19 -22.00
#